data_AF-A0A1L4CX39-F1
#
_entry.id   AF-A0A1L4CX39-F1
#
_cell.length_a   1.000
_cell.length_b   1.000
_cell.length_c   1.000
_cell.angle_alpha   90.00
_cell.angle_beta   90.00
_cell.angle_gamma   90.00
#
_symmetry.space_group_name_H-M   'P 1'
#
loop_
_entity.id
_entity.type
_entity.pdbx_description
1 polymer ?
#
loop_
_entity_poly.entity_id
_entity_poly.type
_entity_poly.pdbx_seq_one_letter_code
_entity_poly.pdbx_strand_id
1 'polypeptide(L)'
;MENVSNFPVRMKRKPDEVWYCREFWNGDSRDGQFLNGDGYHYFEMLGDGIVQKAYEYYESDEGEEKVTPTPELVGINWFEFFGFEDEELLEVVLEHEFAHIEQLVKKS
;
A
#
# COMPACT_ATOMS: atom_id res chain seq x y z
N MET A 1 6.80 30.22 24.83
CA MET A 1 5.64 29.55 24.21
C MET A 1 6.22 28.50 23.31
N GLU A 2 6.11 27.24 23.71
CA GLU A 2 6.67 26.12 22.96
C GLU A 2 5.84 25.92 21.70
N ASN A 3 6.52 25.81 20.56
CA ASN A 3 5.94 25.39 19.29
C ASN A 3 5.42 23.97 19.50
N VAL A 4 4.11 23.80 19.62
CA VAL A 4 3.49 22.48 19.45
C VAL A 4 3.59 22.21 17.96
N SER A 5 4.64 21.50 17.57
CA SER A 5 4.75 20.89 16.25
C SER A 5 3.57 19.92 16.12
N ASN A 6 2.51 20.38 15.44
CA ASN A 6 1.43 19.52 14.94
C ASN A 6 2.03 18.62 13.85
N PHE A 7 2.83 17.63 14.25
CA PHE A 7 3.06 16.48 13.40
C PHE A 7 1.71 15.77 13.26
N PRO A 8 1.31 15.35 12.04
CA PRO A 8 0.10 14.58 11.87
C PRO A 8 0.24 13.29 12.70
N VAL A 9 -0.50 13.24 13.80
CA VAL A 9 -0.52 12.04 14.65
C VAL A 9 -1.29 10.99 13.88
N ARG A 10 -0.59 9.91 13.54
CA ARG A 10 -1.15 8.67 13.00
C ARG A 10 -2.49 8.32 13.65
N MET A 11 -3.46 7.88 12.85
CA MET A 11 -4.75 7.48 13.38
C MET A 11 -4.59 6.14 14.14
N LYS A 12 -4.76 6.19 15.46
CA LYS A 12 -4.74 5.00 16.30
C LYS A 12 -5.93 4.10 15.96
N ARG A 13 -5.63 2.92 15.42
CA ARG A 13 -6.60 1.87 15.10
C ARG A 13 -6.58 0.78 16.16
N LYS A 14 -7.68 0.03 16.31
CA LYS A 14 -7.71 -1.11 17.24
C LYS A 14 -6.81 -2.24 16.71
N PRO A 15 -6.21 -3.08 17.57
CA PRO A 15 -5.31 -4.15 17.11
C PRO A 15 -5.93 -5.14 16.12
N ASP A 16 -7.25 -5.28 16.12
CA ASP A 16 -8.03 -6.19 15.26
C ASP A 16 -8.74 -5.46 14.10
N GLU A 17 -8.53 -4.15 13.95
CA GLU A 17 -9.16 -3.34 12.91
C GLU A 17 -8.48 -3.56 11.57
N VAL A 18 -9.24 -4.03 10.58
CA VAL A 18 -8.77 -4.15 9.19
C VAL A 18 -9.03 -2.85 8.45
N TRP A 19 -8.04 -2.38 7.69
CA TRP A 19 -8.17 -1.23 6.81
C TRP A 19 -7.32 -1.42 5.56
N TYR A 20 -7.64 -0.66 4.52
CA TYR A 20 -7.01 -0.78 3.22
C TYR A 20 -6.38 0.55 2.84
N CYS A 21 -5.20 0.49 2.26
CA CYS A 21 -4.54 1.66 1.73
C CYS A 21 -3.73 1.33 0.50
N ARG A 22 -3.29 2.38 -0.18
CA ARG A 22 -2.27 2.32 -1.21
C ARG A 22 -1.21 3.38 -0.97
N GLU A 23 0.01 3.10 -1.41
CA GLU A 23 1.02 4.14 -1.63
C GLU A 23 1.28 4.27 -3.12
N PHE A 24 1.62 5.49 -3.55
CA PHE A 24 2.18 5.70 -4.87
C PHE A 24 3.64 5.23 -4.90
N TRP A 25 4.01 4.54 -5.97
CA TRP A 25 5.36 4.05 -6.21
C TRP A 25 5.79 4.36 -7.65
N ASN A 26 7.07 4.68 -7.83
CA ASN A 26 7.68 4.81 -9.15
C ASN A 26 8.95 3.94 -9.20
N GLY A 27 9.08 3.13 -10.24
CA GLY A 27 10.25 2.29 -10.43
C GLY A 27 10.08 1.27 -11.54
N ASP A 28 11.03 0.35 -11.62
CA ASP A 28 10.88 -0.84 -12.46
C ASP A 28 9.92 -1.80 -11.76
N SER A 29 8.95 -2.32 -12.52
CA SER A 29 8.06 -3.36 -12.04
C SER A 29 8.82 -4.58 -11.54
N ARG A 30 8.27 -5.26 -10.54
CA ARG A 30 8.91 -6.42 -9.94
C ARG A 30 9.21 -7.54 -10.93
N ASP A 31 8.36 -7.72 -11.94
CA ASP A 31 8.54 -8.73 -12.97
C ASP A 31 9.43 -8.28 -14.14
N GLY A 32 9.89 -7.03 -14.11
CA GLY A 32 10.75 -6.41 -15.11
C GLY A 32 10.08 -6.12 -16.45
N GLN A 33 8.75 -6.20 -16.54
CA GLN A 33 8.02 -5.96 -17.80
C GLN A 33 7.76 -4.47 -18.05
N PHE A 34 7.56 -3.72 -16.99
CA PHE A 34 7.46 -2.25 -17.00
C PHE A 34 8.72 -1.64 -16.38
N LEU A 35 9.29 -0.64 -17.06
CA LEU A 35 10.49 0.06 -16.63
C LEU A 35 10.17 1.54 -16.40
N ASN A 36 10.67 2.11 -15.29
CA ASN A 36 10.37 3.49 -14.85
C ASN A 36 8.87 3.82 -14.88
N GLY A 37 8.03 2.87 -14.45
CA GLY A 37 6.59 2.99 -14.43
C GLY A 37 6.10 3.67 -13.16
N ASP A 38 4.95 4.33 -13.28
CA ASP A 38 4.14 4.76 -12.15
C ASP A 38 3.21 3.61 -11.75
N GLY A 39 3.09 3.37 -10.45
CA GLY A 39 2.29 2.29 -9.91
C GLY A 39 1.84 2.56 -8.48
N TYR A 40 1.18 1.56 -7.91
CA TYR A 40 0.73 1.60 -6.54
C TYR A 40 1.05 0.29 -5.83
N HIS A 41 1.45 0.37 -4.57
CA HIS A 41 1.34 -0.80 -3.68
C HIS A 41 0.03 -0.72 -2.92
N TYR A 42 -0.79 -1.76 -3.02
CA TYR A 42 -2.02 -1.92 -2.26
C TYR A 42 -1.77 -2.81 -1.06
N PHE A 43 -2.29 -2.40 0.12
CA PHE A 43 -2.15 -3.14 1.36
C PHE A 43 -3.49 -3.38 2.05
N GLU A 44 -3.68 -4.60 2.56
CA GLU A 44 -4.63 -4.90 3.63
C GLU A 44 -3.83 -4.87 4.93
N MET A 45 -4.21 -4.00 5.85
CA MET A 45 -3.49 -3.72 7.10
C MET A 45 -4.33 -4.13 8.29
N LEU A 46 -3.68 -4.67 9.32
CA LEU A 46 -4.27 -4.96 10.62
C LEU A 46 -3.74 -3.97 11.66
N GLY A 47 -4.69 -3.37 12.39
CA GLY A 47 -4.45 -2.41 13.46
C GLY A 47 -3.44 -1.35 13.07
N ASP A 48 -2.35 -1.29 13.82
CA ASP A 48 -1.32 -0.28 13.66
C ASP A 48 -0.28 -0.65 12.57
N GLY A 49 -0.76 -1.09 11.40
CA GLY A 49 0.02 -1.13 10.16
C GLY A 49 0.72 -2.47 9.88
N ILE A 50 0.24 -3.55 10.49
CA ILE A 50 0.73 -4.90 10.19
C ILE A 50 0.13 -5.36 8.87
N VAL A 51 0.96 -5.50 7.84
CA VAL A 51 0.55 -5.91 6.50
C VAL A 51 0.04 -7.36 6.53
N GLN A 52 -1.21 -7.57 6.13
CA GLN A 52 -1.81 -8.90 5.96
C GLN A 52 -1.72 -9.37 4.50
N LYS A 53 -1.88 -8.45 3.55
CA LYS A 53 -1.74 -8.70 2.11
C LYS A 53 -1.11 -7.48 1.45
N ALA A 54 -0.33 -7.74 0.41
CA ALA A 54 0.31 -6.70 -0.37
C ALA A 54 0.35 -7.08 -1.86
N TYR A 55 0.07 -6.08 -2.71
CA TYR A 55 0.06 -6.21 -4.16
C TYR A 55 0.72 -4.99 -4.79
N GLU A 56 1.51 -5.19 -5.83
CA GLU A 56 2.00 -4.15 -6.73
C GLU A 56 1.06 -4.07 -7.93
N TYR A 57 0.58 -2.87 -8.25
CA TYR A 57 -0.30 -2.58 -9.39
C TYR A 57 0.39 -1.60 -10.34
N TYR A 58 0.35 -1.92 -11.64
CA TYR A 58 0.70 -1.01 -12.73
C TYR A 58 -0.46 -0.87 -13.71
N GLU A 59 -0.59 0.33 -14.27
CA GLU A 59 -1.45 0.62 -15.42
C GLU A 59 -0.59 1.26 -16.51
N SER A 60 -0.64 0.71 -17.72
CA SER A 60 0.02 1.32 -18.87
C SER A 60 -0.82 2.45 -19.46
N ASP A 61 -0.20 3.31 -20.27
CA ASP A 61 -0.90 4.36 -21.05
C ASP A 61 -1.97 3.80 -22.00
N GLU A 62 -1.91 2.51 -22.35
CA GLU A 62 -2.90 1.83 -23.18
C GLU A 62 -4.07 1.24 -22.36
N GLY A 63 -4.05 1.39 -21.03
CA GLY A 63 -5.06 0.88 -20.10
C GLY A 63 -4.88 -0.60 -19.75
N GLU A 64 -3.71 -1.18 -20.01
CA GLU A 64 -3.39 -2.54 -19.54
C GLU A 64 -3.04 -2.52 -18.04
N GLU A 65 -3.77 -3.32 -17.26
CA GLU A 65 -3.57 -3.47 -15.83
C GLU A 65 -2.72 -4.70 -15.52
N LYS A 66 -1.75 -4.55 -14.62
CA LYS A 66 -0.98 -5.67 -14.10
C LYS A 66 -0.92 -5.64 -12.59
N VAL A 67 -1.13 -6.80 -11.96
CA VAL A 67 -1.02 -6.97 -10.52
C VAL A 67 -0.07 -8.10 -10.17
N THR A 68 0.91 -7.82 -9.32
CA THR A 68 1.88 -8.78 -8.83
C THR A 68 1.82 -8.86 -7.30
N PRO A 69 1.61 -10.05 -6.69
CA PRO A 69 1.70 -10.19 -5.24
C PRO A 69 3.10 -9.88 -4.69
N THR A 70 3.16 -9.20 -3.54
CA THR A 70 4.40 -8.85 -2.83
C THR A 70 4.47 -9.54 -1.45
N PRO A 71 4.58 -10.88 -1.42
CA PRO A 71 4.47 -11.68 -0.19
C PRO A 71 5.57 -11.38 0.85
N GLU A 72 6.71 -10.83 0.44
CA GLU A 72 7.79 -10.39 1.34
C GLU A 72 7.41 -9.20 2.23
N LEU A 73 6.38 -8.45 1.86
CA LEU A 73 5.88 -7.35 2.69
C LEU A 73 4.86 -7.85 3.73
N VAL A 74 4.35 -9.07 3.61
CA VAL A 74 3.36 -9.62 4.55
C VAL A 74 4.00 -9.88 5.90
N GLY A 75 3.33 -9.43 6.97
CA GLY A 75 3.75 -9.59 8.36
C GLY A 75 4.67 -8.48 8.87
N ILE A 76 5.15 -7.57 8.02
CA ILE A 76 5.89 -6.40 8.47
C ILE A 76 4.94 -5.36 9.07
N ASN A 77 5.44 -4.57 10.02
CA ASN A 77 4.82 -3.29 10.32
C ASN A 77 5.33 -2.25 9.32
N TRP A 78 4.45 -1.72 8.47
CA TRP A 78 4.84 -0.82 7.38
C TRP A 78 5.59 0.42 7.91
N PHE A 79 5.09 1.03 8.98
CA PHE A 79 5.66 2.25 9.56
C PHE A 79 7.05 1.98 10.15
N GLU A 80 7.19 0.89 10.91
CA GLU A 80 8.49 0.53 11.52
C GLU A 80 9.51 0.10 10.47
N PHE A 81 9.08 -0.62 9.43
CA PHE A 81 9.96 -1.14 8.40
C PHE A 81 10.53 -0.02 7.53
N PHE A 82 9.71 0.94 7.14
CA PHE A 82 10.12 2.07 6.30
C PHE A 82 10.58 3.31 7.09
N GLY A 83 10.39 3.33 8.41
CA GLY A 83 10.84 4.40 9.29
C GLY A 83 9.95 5.65 9.25
N PHE A 84 8.64 5.48 9.01
CA PHE A 84 7.66 6.57 8.98
C PHE A 84 6.91 6.68 10.32
N GLU A 85 6.63 7.92 10.74
CA GLU A 85 5.90 8.21 11.98
C GLU A 85 4.41 8.48 11.73
N ASP A 86 4.02 8.69 10.48
CA ASP A 86 2.67 9.07 10.06
C ASP A 86 2.23 8.37 8.75
N GLU A 87 1.02 8.68 8.31
CA GLU A 87 0.33 8.07 7.17
C GLU A 87 0.41 8.93 5.89
N GLU A 88 1.30 9.94 5.80
CA GLU A 88 1.28 10.90 4.68
C GLU A 88 1.44 10.27 3.29
N LEU A 89 2.14 9.13 3.20
CA LEU A 89 2.34 8.39 1.96
C LEU A 89 1.24 7.36 1.67
N LEU A 90 0.33 7.12 2.63
CA LEU A 90 -0.73 6.14 2.53
C LEU A 90 -2.07 6.81 2.26
N GLU A 91 -2.62 6.53 1.09
CA GLU A 91 -4.00 6.86 0.77
C GLU A 91 -4.92 5.73 1.23
N VAL A 92 -5.85 6.02 2.14
CA VAL A 92 -6.87 5.06 2.56
C VAL A 92 -7.82 4.79 1.39
N VAL A 93 -8.01 3.52 1.06
CA VAL A 93 -8.91 3.08 -0.01
C VAL A 93 -10.07 2.26 0.54
N LEU A 94 -11.11 2.10 -0.27
CA LEU A 94 -12.27 1.30 0.10
C LEU A 94 -12.00 -0.19 -0.12
N GLU A 95 -12.63 -1.04 0.69
CA GLU A 95 -12.49 -2.51 0.59
C GLU A 95 -12.76 -3.04 -0.82
N HIS A 96 -13.73 -2.46 -1.54
CA HIS A 96 -14.08 -2.92 -2.88
C HIS A 96 -13.01 -2.56 -3.92
N GLU A 97 -12.24 -1.48 -3.71
CA GLU A 97 -11.10 -1.13 -4.56
C GLU A 97 -9.98 -2.16 -4.34
N PHE A 98 -9.65 -2.44 -3.09
CA PHE A 98 -8.67 -3.47 -2.77
C PHE A 98 -9.08 -4.86 -3.28
N ALA A 99 -10.35 -5.23 -3.12
CA ALA A 99 -10.88 -6.51 -3.61
C ALA A 99 -10.82 -6.61 -5.14
N HIS A 100 -10.94 -5.49 -5.87
CA HIS A 100 -10.76 -5.46 -7.31
C HIS A 100 -9.31 -5.82 -7.68
N ILE A 101 -8.32 -5.19 -7.03
CA ILE A 101 -6.89 -5.48 -7.22
C ILE A 101 -6.59 -6.96 -6.93
N GLU A 102 -7.09 -7.51 -5.83
CA GLU A 102 -6.93 -8.92 -5.48
C GLU A 102 -7.51 -9.88 -6.53
N GLN A 103 -8.60 -9.49 -7.21
CA GLN A 103 -9.20 -10.30 -8.27
C GLN A 103 -8.37 -10.28 -9.57
N LEU A 104 -7.64 -9.20 -9.85
CA LEU A 104 -6.79 -9.11 -11.04
C LEU A 104 -5.63 -10.12 -10.99
N VAL A 105 -5.10 -10.42 -9.80
CA VAL A 105 -4.08 -11.47 -9.61
C VAL A 105 -4.53 -12.83 -10.16
N LYS A 106 -5.82 -13.15 -10.06
CA LYS A 106 -6.36 -14.45 -10.52
C LYS A 106 -6.54 -14.53 -12.03
N LYS A 107 -6.47 -13.40 -12.74
CA LYS A 107 -6.61 -13.32 -14.20
C LYS A 107 -5.27 -13.38 -14.93
N SER A 108 -4.17 -13.12 -14.24
CA SER A 108 -2.79 -13.09 -14.76
C SER A 108 -2.15 -14.47 -14.85
#